data_AF-A0A150XF22-F1
#
_entry.id   AF-A0A150XF22-F1
#
_cell.length_a   1.000
_cell.length_b   1.000
_cell.length_c   1.000
_cell.angle_alpha   90.00
_cell.angle_beta   90.00
_cell.angle_gamma   90.00
#
_symmetry.space_group_name_H-M   'P 1'
#
loop_
_entity.id
_entity.type
_entity.pdbx_description
1 polymer ?
#
loop_
_entity_poly.entity_id
_entity_poly.type
_entity_poly.pdbx_seq_one_letter_code
_entity_poly.pdbx_strand_id
1 'polypeptide(L)'
;MLNRRSLRVKVMQTLFALSQCKEANFNIGLAEIEEAFQPDLNSMEPQDKVQLKADSKQAKSILNHRVNGAPLKDSEEVSPKVEAAAALAYKNYIENSKKDLERLKKDMFLDAESLIDYFLWVIGLVITWSDQSKIEADKKQKLSPERLLSGDFNLSKNRVIDFFRKSSKVQVAMVKKNISWEEEEDNYKNWYKEVVKKDETFSAYRRIANPSFEEDKELVEYLVKDLIFKTEVILSFFEEKDIHWKENKPIVRSLAARSIRDVEADSDHKDFELPDFSNNWDEDKDFFEKILDSTVESDKEFSQMIAAKTKNWEVDRLANTDQIILKMAIAEMLNFRNIPVKVTINEYIELSKNYSTPKSKQFVNGILDVISAELKEKGELKKTGRGLIDNK
;
A
#
# COMPACT_ATOMS: atom_id res chain seq x y z
N MET A 1 3.49 11.73 8.31
CA MET A 1 2.98 12.18 7.00
C MET A 1 3.53 11.26 5.93
N LEU A 2 2.77 11.08 4.87
CA LEU A 2 3.17 10.41 3.64
C LEU A 2 4.38 11.14 3.06
N ASN A 3 5.40 10.39 2.67
CA ASN A 3 6.63 10.94 2.09
C ASN A 3 6.92 10.24 0.76
N ARG A 4 7.83 10.81 -0.06
CA ARG A 4 8.21 10.26 -1.37
C ARG A 4 8.64 8.79 -1.32
N ARG A 5 9.21 8.31 -0.21
CA ARG A 5 9.58 6.90 -0.04
C ARG A 5 8.35 6.01 0.08
N SER A 6 7.40 6.37 0.96
CA SER A 6 6.10 5.69 1.05
C SER A 6 5.37 5.71 -0.28
N LEU A 7 5.49 6.80 -1.06
CA LEU A 7 4.88 6.84 -2.39
C LEU A 7 5.48 5.77 -3.32
N ARG A 8 6.81 5.70 -3.41
CA ARG A 8 7.46 4.68 -4.25
C ARG A 8 7.09 3.26 -3.83
N VAL A 9 6.92 3.00 -2.53
CA VAL A 9 6.45 1.69 -2.05
C VAL A 9 5.07 1.35 -2.60
N LYS A 10 4.10 2.26 -2.47
CA LYS A 10 2.74 2.00 -2.98
C LYS A 10 2.74 1.79 -4.50
N VAL A 11 3.48 2.59 -5.28
CA VAL A 11 3.60 2.35 -6.74
C VAL A 11 4.21 0.98 -7.05
N MET A 12 5.24 0.57 -6.30
CA MET A 12 5.89 -0.73 -6.48
C MET A 12 4.92 -1.88 -6.19
N GLN A 13 4.12 -1.77 -5.11
CA GLN A 13 3.06 -2.74 -4.78
C GLN A 13 1.99 -2.78 -5.87
N THR A 14 1.56 -1.63 -6.39
CA THR A 14 0.60 -1.52 -7.50
C THR A 14 1.12 -2.17 -8.78
N LEU A 15 2.38 -1.93 -9.15
CA LEU A 15 3.02 -2.56 -10.30
C LEU A 15 3.19 -4.06 -10.12
N PHE A 16 3.49 -4.52 -8.90
CA PHE A 16 3.55 -5.94 -8.58
C PHE A 16 2.18 -6.60 -8.74
N ALA A 17 1.12 -5.98 -8.19
CA ALA A 17 -0.26 -6.44 -8.38
C ALA A 17 -0.66 -6.47 -9.86
N LEU A 18 -0.30 -5.44 -10.63
CA LEU A 18 -0.54 -5.39 -12.07
C LEU A 18 0.18 -6.51 -12.82
N SER A 19 1.41 -6.84 -12.44
CA SER A 19 2.15 -7.97 -13.00
C SER A 19 1.42 -9.30 -12.74
N GLN A 20 0.87 -9.49 -11.54
CA GLN A 20 0.08 -10.68 -11.20
C GLN A 20 -1.23 -10.73 -12.01
N CYS A 21 -1.93 -9.60 -12.15
CA CYS A 21 -3.13 -9.51 -13.00
C CYS A 21 -2.81 -9.85 -14.46
N LYS A 22 -1.71 -9.33 -15.02
CA LYS A 22 -1.27 -9.66 -16.38
C LYS A 22 -0.97 -11.15 -16.53
N GLU A 23 -0.29 -11.77 -15.58
CA GLU A 23 -0.01 -13.22 -15.60
C GLU A 23 -1.31 -14.04 -15.54
N ALA A 24 -2.25 -13.66 -14.67
CA ALA A 24 -3.56 -14.29 -14.58
C ALA A 24 -4.36 -14.15 -15.90
N ASN A 25 -4.40 -12.95 -16.48
CA ASN A 25 -5.06 -12.69 -17.77
C ASN A 25 -4.44 -13.51 -18.91
N PHE A 26 -3.12 -13.70 -18.89
CA PHE A 26 -2.44 -14.57 -19.85
C PHE A 26 -2.86 -16.04 -19.70
N ASN A 27 -2.90 -16.54 -18.46
CA ASN A 27 -3.34 -17.90 -18.17
C ASN A 27 -4.81 -18.15 -18.52
N ILE A 28 -5.68 -17.15 -18.31
CA ILE A 28 -7.07 -17.19 -18.77
C ILE A 28 -7.12 -17.32 -20.29
N GLY A 29 -6.36 -16.50 -21.04
CA GLY A 29 -6.30 -16.60 -22.50
C GLY A 29 -5.79 -17.96 -22.98
N LEU A 30 -4.83 -18.59 -22.28
CA LEU A 30 -4.41 -19.96 -22.58
C LEU A 30 -5.52 -20.99 -22.37
N ALA A 31 -6.32 -20.83 -21.31
CA ALA A 31 -7.46 -21.70 -21.02
C ALA A 31 -8.60 -21.51 -22.03
N GLU A 32 -8.92 -20.27 -22.41
CA GLU A 32 -9.91 -19.95 -23.45
C GLU A 32 -9.53 -20.59 -24.80
N ILE A 33 -8.25 -20.54 -25.16
CA ILE A 33 -7.74 -21.23 -26.36
C ILE A 33 -7.90 -22.75 -26.20
N GLU A 34 -7.59 -23.32 -25.04
CA GLU A 34 -7.74 -24.76 -24.82
C GLU A 34 -9.19 -25.22 -24.96
N GLU A 35 -10.13 -24.45 -24.44
CA GLU A 35 -11.57 -24.70 -24.55
C GLU A 35 -12.06 -24.60 -26.00
N ALA A 36 -11.61 -23.59 -26.76
CA ALA A 36 -12.00 -23.38 -28.17
C ALA A 36 -11.61 -24.54 -29.12
N PHE A 37 -10.65 -25.37 -28.70
CA PHE A 37 -10.18 -26.54 -29.43
C PHE A 37 -10.52 -27.87 -28.73
N GLN A 38 -11.40 -27.87 -27.72
CA GLN A 38 -11.96 -29.13 -27.22
C GLN A 38 -12.84 -29.80 -28.27
N PRO A 39 -12.94 -31.15 -28.27
CA PRO A 39 -13.87 -31.83 -29.15
C PRO A 39 -15.31 -31.42 -28.85
N ASP A 40 -16.06 -30.98 -29.87
CA ASP A 40 -17.48 -30.70 -29.70
C ASP A 40 -18.24 -32.02 -29.55
N LEU A 41 -18.73 -32.26 -28.34
CA LEU A 41 -19.47 -33.47 -27.95
C LEU A 41 -20.82 -33.61 -28.67
N ASN A 42 -21.35 -32.54 -29.25
CA ASN A 42 -22.62 -32.53 -29.96
C ASN A 42 -22.47 -32.74 -31.48
N SER A 43 -21.23 -32.76 -31.99
CA SER A 43 -20.95 -32.97 -33.41
C SER A 43 -21.21 -34.43 -33.80
N MET A 44 -21.99 -34.63 -34.87
CA MET A 44 -22.18 -35.95 -35.48
C MET A 44 -21.00 -36.36 -36.39
N GLU A 45 -20.11 -35.43 -36.73
CA GLU A 45 -18.91 -35.70 -37.53
C GLU A 45 -17.73 -36.13 -36.64
N PRO A 46 -16.95 -37.17 -37.05
CA PRO A 46 -15.72 -37.54 -36.37
C PRO A 46 -14.70 -36.39 -36.39
N GLN A 47 -14.23 -35.99 -35.21
CA GLN A 47 -13.25 -34.93 -35.08
C GLN A 47 -11.84 -35.47 -34.93
N ASP A 48 -10.89 -34.85 -35.64
CA ASP A 48 -9.48 -35.15 -35.49
C ASP A 48 -8.93 -34.50 -34.20
N LYS A 49 -8.88 -35.31 -33.14
CA LYS A 49 -8.35 -34.90 -31.83
C LYS A 49 -6.86 -34.55 -31.86
N VAL A 50 -6.10 -35.08 -32.83
CA VAL A 50 -4.67 -34.78 -32.99
C VAL A 50 -4.52 -33.38 -33.58
N GLN A 51 -5.28 -33.08 -34.63
CA GLN A 51 -5.29 -31.76 -35.24
C GLN A 51 -5.76 -30.68 -34.26
N LEU A 52 -6.84 -30.91 -33.51
CA LEU A 52 -7.34 -29.96 -32.51
C LEU A 52 -6.29 -29.61 -31.43
N LYS A 53 -5.52 -30.61 -30.97
CA LYS A 53 -4.42 -30.39 -30.02
C LYS A 53 -3.26 -29.61 -30.65
N ALA A 54 -2.93 -29.87 -31.91
CA ALA A 54 -1.91 -29.15 -32.64
C ALA A 54 -2.31 -27.67 -32.83
N ASP A 55 -3.54 -27.42 -33.28
CA ASP A 55 -4.13 -26.09 -33.45
C ASP A 55 -4.14 -25.30 -32.13
N SER A 56 -4.57 -25.91 -31.03
CA SER A 56 -4.53 -25.30 -29.69
C SER A 56 -3.11 -24.89 -29.30
N LYS A 57 -2.13 -25.77 -29.53
CA LYS A 57 -0.71 -25.48 -29.22
C LYS A 57 -0.17 -24.34 -30.09
N GLN A 58 -0.54 -24.29 -31.37
CA GLN A 58 -0.16 -23.22 -32.28
C GLN A 58 -0.76 -21.89 -31.83
N ALA A 59 -2.06 -21.85 -31.51
CA ALA A 59 -2.75 -20.66 -31.00
C ALA A 59 -2.11 -20.16 -29.68
N LYS A 60 -1.81 -21.05 -28.74
CA LYS A 60 -1.10 -20.71 -27.49
C LYS A 60 0.30 -20.13 -27.76
N SER A 61 1.02 -20.64 -28.75
CA SER A 61 2.32 -20.10 -29.15
C SER A 61 2.20 -18.69 -29.75
N ILE A 62 1.17 -18.44 -30.57
CA ILE A 62 0.87 -17.12 -31.13
C ILE A 62 0.53 -16.12 -30.03
N LEU A 63 -0.29 -16.52 -29.05
CA LEU A 63 -0.60 -15.68 -27.89
C LEU A 63 0.67 -15.34 -27.10
N ASN A 64 1.51 -16.34 -26.81
CA ASN A 64 2.76 -16.14 -26.08
C ASN A 64 3.73 -15.21 -26.84
N HIS A 65 3.79 -15.31 -28.16
CA HIS A 65 4.54 -14.37 -28.99
C HIS A 65 4.02 -12.94 -28.86
N ARG A 66 2.70 -12.73 -28.94
CA ARG A 66 2.08 -11.39 -28.86
C ARG A 66 2.24 -10.74 -27.49
N VAL A 67 2.15 -11.52 -26.42
CA VAL A 67 2.22 -11.04 -25.04
C VAL A 67 3.67 -10.87 -24.59
N ASN A 68 4.50 -11.91 -24.75
CA ASN A 68 5.84 -11.98 -24.17
C ASN A 68 6.97 -11.78 -25.20
N GLY A 69 6.67 -11.64 -26.49
CA GLY A 69 7.69 -11.54 -27.54
C GLY A 69 8.45 -12.84 -27.79
N ALA A 70 7.95 -13.98 -27.31
CA ALA A 70 8.58 -15.29 -27.51
C ALA A 70 8.69 -15.60 -29.01
N PRO A 71 9.83 -16.07 -29.52
CA PRO A 71 9.98 -16.36 -30.94
C PRO A 71 8.98 -17.43 -31.39
N LEU A 72 8.32 -17.19 -32.52
CA LEU A 72 7.53 -18.21 -33.19
C LEU A 72 8.48 -19.22 -33.84
N LYS A 73 8.11 -20.50 -33.79
CA LYS A 73 8.80 -21.53 -34.60
C LYS A 73 8.31 -21.41 -36.04
N ASP A 74 9.22 -21.53 -37.01
CA ASP A 74 8.90 -21.33 -38.43
C ASP A 74 7.80 -22.27 -38.97
N SER A 75 6.88 -21.61 -39.68
CA SER A 75 5.76 -21.97 -40.58
C SER A 75 5.22 -23.41 -40.71
N GLU A 76 4.00 -23.60 -40.21
CA GLU A 76 2.90 -24.29 -40.92
C GLU A 76 1.84 -23.22 -41.28
N GLU A 77 1.03 -23.44 -42.32
CA GLU A 77 -0.12 -22.57 -42.60
C GLU A 77 -0.99 -22.44 -41.34
N VAL A 78 -1.14 -21.22 -40.83
CA VAL A 78 -2.00 -20.96 -39.68
C VAL A 78 -3.44 -20.98 -40.16
N SER A 79 -4.25 -21.92 -39.66
CA SER A 79 -5.66 -21.96 -40.02
C SER A 79 -6.36 -20.68 -39.54
N PRO A 80 -7.39 -20.18 -40.28
CA PRO A 80 -8.15 -19.01 -39.84
C PRO A 80 -8.74 -19.15 -38.44
N LYS A 81 -9.05 -20.38 -38.01
CA LYS A 81 -9.55 -20.70 -36.67
C LYS A 81 -8.49 -20.49 -35.59
N VAL A 82 -7.26 -20.95 -35.82
CA VAL A 82 -6.10 -20.75 -34.92
C VAL A 82 -5.81 -19.27 -34.73
N GLU A 83 -5.75 -18.53 -35.83
CA GLU A 83 -5.48 -17.09 -35.81
C GLU A 83 -6.60 -16.32 -35.08
N ALA A 84 -7.87 -16.65 -35.35
CA ALA A 84 -9.01 -16.03 -34.69
C ALA A 84 -9.02 -16.28 -33.17
N ALA A 85 -8.74 -17.51 -32.73
CA ALA A 85 -8.68 -17.85 -31.31
C ALA A 85 -7.55 -17.09 -30.60
N ALA A 86 -6.35 -17.05 -31.19
CA ALA A 86 -5.22 -16.31 -30.64
C ALA A 86 -5.46 -14.79 -30.64
N ALA A 87 -6.13 -14.25 -31.67
CA ALA A 87 -6.51 -12.83 -31.73
C ALA A 87 -7.53 -12.46 -30.67
N LEU A 88 -8.54 -13.30 -30.45
CA LEU A 88 -9.55 -13.07 -29.42
C LEU A 88 -8.92 -13.10 -28.01
N ALA A 89 -8.13 -14.13 -27.69
CA ALA A 89 -7.46 -14.22 -26.40
C ALA A 89 -6.50 -13.04 -26.16
N TYR A 90 -5.77 -12.61 -27.19
CA TYR A 90 -4.90 -11.44 -27.09
C TYR A 90 -5.68 -10.14 -26.88
N LYS A 91 -6.81 -9.96 -27.59
CA LYS A 91 -7.71 -8.82 -27.38
C LYS A 91 -8.23 -8.78 -25.94
N ASN A 92 -8.73 -9.90 -25.43
CA ASN A 92 -9.21 -10.03 -24.05
C ASN A 92 -8.10 -9.70 -23.04
N TYR A 93 -6.89 -10.21 -23.26
CA TYR A 93 -5.72 -9.89 -22.44
C TYR A 93 -5.44 -8.39 -22.34
N ILE A 94 -5.45 -7.67 -23.48
CA ILE A 94 -5.19 -6.22 -23.52
C ILE A 94 -6.31 -5.45 -22.82
N GLU A 95 -7.58 -5.78 -23.11
CA GLU A 95 -8.73 -5.11 -22.51
C GLU A 95 -8.80 -5.31 -21.00
N ASN A 96 -8.58 -6.53 -20.51
CA ASN A 96 -8.57 -6.83 -19.08
C ASN A 96 -7.38 -6.19 -18.38
N SER A 97 -6.18 -6.26 -18.97
CA SER A 97 -4.98 -5.61 -18.40
C SER A 97 -5.15 -4.10 -18.28
N LYS A 98 -5.84 -3.45 -19.22
CA LYS A 98 -6.16 -2.02 -19.14
C LYS A 98 -7.15 -1.73 -18.00
N LYS A 99 -8.21 -2.54 -17.88
CA LYS A 99 -9.18 -2.40 -16.77
C LYS A 99 -8.52 -2.60 -15.41
N ASP A 100 -7.62 -3.58 -15.31
CA ASP A 100 -6.85 -3.84 -14.09
C ASP A 100 -5.95 -2.67 -13.73
N LEU A 101 -5.25 -2.06 -14.70
CA LEU A 101 -4.44 -0.87 -14.45
C LEU A 101 -5.27 0.28 -13.88
N GLU A 102 -6.40 0.62 -14.52
CA GLU A 102 -7.27 1.71 -14.06
C GLU A 102 -7.83 1.45 -12.65
N ARG A 103 -8.25 0.21 -12.39
CA ARG A 103 -8.72 -0.21 -11.07
C ARG A 103 -7.62 -0.08 -10.03
N LEU A 104 -6.45 -0.66 -10.28
CA LEU A 104 -5.32 -0.64 -9.35
C LEU A 104 -4.80 0.78 -9.10
N LYS A 105 -4.81 1.65 -10.11
CA LYS A 105 -4.48 3.08 -9.98
C LYS A 105 -5.45 3.80 -9.05
N LYS A 106 -6.76 3.53 -9.19
CA LYS A 106 -7.78 4.06 -8.27
C LYS A 106 -7.59 3.52 -6.86
N ASP A 107 -7.37 2.22 -6.71
CA ASP A 107 -7.17 1.56 -5.41
C ASP A 107 -5.95 2.15 -4.68
N MET A 108 -4.85 2.43 -5.40
CA MET A 108 -3.66 3.08 -4.85
C MET A 108 -3.94 4.46 -4.25
N PHE A 109 -4.83 5.26 -4.85
CA PHE A 109 -5.22 6.56 -4.27
C PHE A 109 -6.11 6.39 -3.05
N LEU A 110 -7.07 5.47 -3.10
CA LEU A 110 -7.94 5.18 -1.97
C LEU A 110 -7.14 4.65 -0.77
N ASP A 111 -6.11 3.85 -1.00
CA ASP A 111 -5.18 3.35 0.02
C ASP A 111 -4.29 4.45 0.64
N ALA A 112 -4.08 5.57 -0.04
CA ALA A 112 -3.44 6.74 0.58
C ALA A 112 -4.44 7.56 1.41
N GLU A 113 -5.66 7.74 0.89
CA GLU A 113 -6.74 8.48 1.57
C GLU A 113 -7.27 7.74 2.82
N SER A 114 -7.18 6.41 2.86
CA SER A 114 -7.58 5.58 3.99
C SER A 114 -6.71 5.79 5.25
N LEU A 115 -5.56 6.46 5.14
CA LEU A 115 -4.73 6.82 6.30
C LEU A 115 -5.49 7.63 7.35
N ILE A 116 -6.45 8.45 6.91
CA ILE A 116 -7.33 9.21 7.81
C ILE A 116 -8.34 8.30 8.49
N ASP A 117 -8.82 7.27 7.78
CA ASP A 117 -9.77 6.31 8.33
C ASP A 117 -9.11 5.54 9.49
N TYR A 118 -7.86 5.11 9.34
CA TYR A 118 -7.12 4.47 10.43
C TYR A 118 -6.76 5.42 11.58
N PHE A 119 -6.52 6.71 11.31
CA PHE A 119 -6.40 7.72 12.35
C PHE A 119 -7.70 7.81 13.17
N LEU A 120 -8.86 7.81 12.51
CA LEU A 120 -10.17 7.85 13.17
C LEU A 120 -10.43 6.58 13.98
N TRP A 121 -10.04 5.40 13.48
CA TRP A 121 -10.10 4.16 14.27
C TRP A 121 -9.29 4.26 15.57
N VAL A 122 -8.07 4.80 15.52
CA VAL A 122 -7.21 5.01 16.70
C VAL A 122 -7.85 6.00 17.69
N ILE A 123 -8.32 7.15 17.22
CA ILE A 123 -8.99 8.14 18.08
C ILE A 123 -10.29 7.56 18.67
N GLY A 124 -11.07 6.85 17.86
CA GLY A 124 -12.27 6.14 18.29
C GLY A 124 -11.97 5.15 19.41
N LEU A 125 -10.88 4.39 19.32
CA LEU A 125 -10.51 3.41 20.35
C LEU A 125 -10.25 4.08 21.70
N VAL A 126 -9.55 5.21 21.68
CA VAL A 126 -9.27 5.99 22.89
C VAL A 126 -10.56 6.54 23.52
N ILE A 127 -11.50 7.00 22.70
CA ILE A 127 -12.84 7.44 23.16
C ILE A 127 -13.59 6.26 23.78
N THR A 128 -13.62 5.11 23.11
CA THR A 128 -14.31 3.91 23.60
C THR A 128 -13.69 3.38 24.90
N TRP A 129 -12.37 3.43 25.06
CA TRP A 129 -11.71 3.11 26.35
C TRP A 129 -12.05 4.12 27.46
N SER A 130 -12.22 5.40 27.13
CA SER A 130 -12.72 6.41 28.08
C SER A 130 -14.16 6.10 28.53
N ASP A 131 -15.03 5.67 27.62
CA ASP A 131 -16.40 5.27 27.94
C ASP A 131 -16.43 3.98 28.77
N GLN A 132 -15.61 2.99 28.40
CA GLN A 132 -15.46 1.74 29.15
C GLN A 132 -14.94 1.99 30.57
N SER A 133 -14.00 2.93 30.75
CA SER A 133 -13.51 3.36 32.06
C SER A 133 -14.63 3.93 32.93
N LYS A 134 -15.53 4.75 32.36
CA LYS A 134 -16.70 5.28 33.05
C LYS A 134 -17.64 4.17 33.50
N ILE A 135 -17.97 3.24 32.59
CA ILE A 135 -18.86 2.11 32.89
C ILE A 135 -18.34 1.30 34.07
N GLU A 136 -17.03 1.04 34.14
CA GLU A 136 -16.42 0.34 35.28
C GLU A 136 -16.45 1.16 36.57
N ALA A 137 -16.16 2.46 36.50
CA ALA A 137 -16.20 3.35 37.67
C ALA A 137 -17.63 3.45 38.24
N ASP A 138 -18.65 3.61 37.39
CA ASP A 138 -20.06 3.64 37.79
C ASP A 138 -20.49 2.31 38.43
N LYS A 139 -20.06 1.17 37.88
CA LYS A 139 -20.29 -0.16 38.48
C LYS A 139 -19.64 -0.27 39.86
N LYS A 140 -18.40 0.19 39.98
CA LYS A 140 -17.64 0.16 41.24
C LYS A 140 -18.26 1.06 42.30
N GLN A 141 -18.71 2.26 41.92
CA GLN A 141 -19.43 3.18 42.79
C GLN A 141 -20.74 2.56 43.33
N LYS A 142 -21.44 1.75 42.53
CA LYS A 142 -22.67 1.06 42.96
C LYS A 142 -22.42 -0.18 43.82
N LEU A 143 -21.43 -1.00 43.47
CA LEU A 143 -21.24 -2.34 44.05
C LEU A 143 -20.17 -2.41 45.16
N SER A 144 -19.16 -1.53 45.11
CA SER A 144 -18.04 -1.53 46.06
C SER A 144 -17.49 -0.10 46.23
N PRO A 145 -18.29 0.83 46.79
CA PRO A 145 -17.90 2.23 46.96
C PRO A 145 -16.58 2.39 47.73
N GLU A 146 -16.31 1.52 48.70
CA GLU A 146 -15.10 1.51 49.52
C GLU A 146 -13.81 1.27 48.73
N ARG A 147 -13.92 0.67 47.54
CA ARG A 147 -12.77 0.45 46.65
C ARG A 147 -12.56 1.62 45.69
N LEU A 148 -13.56 2.49 45.49
CA LEU A 148 -13.57 3.53 44.47
C LEU A 148 -12.44 4.55 44.75
N LEU A 149 -11.59 4.77 43.76
CA LEU A 149 -10.55 5.79 43.81
C LEU A 149 -11.08 7.06 43.15
N SER A 150 -10.66 8.23 43.62
CA SER A 150 -11.01 9.51 42.98
C SER A 150 -10.65 9.52 41.49
N GLY A 151 -9.48 8.95 41.16
CA GLY A 151 -9.00 8.88 39.79
C GLY A 151 -9.59 7.77 38.92
N ASP A 152 -10.55 6.98 39.42
CA ASP A 152 -11.28 6.00 38.60
C ASP A 152 -12.08 6.67 37.46
N PHE A 153 -12.41 7.94 37.61
CA PHE A 153 -13.08 8.74 36.58
C PHE A 153 -12.11 9.56 35.71
N ASN A 154 -10.80 9.55 35.98
CA ASN A 154 -9.86 10.45 35.29
C ASN A 154 -9.91 10.26 33.77
N LEU A 155 -9.83 9.03 33.27
CA LEU A 155 -9.87 8.77 31.82
C LEU A 155 -11.22 9.14 31.20
N SER A 156 -12.33 8.91 31.91
CA SER A 156 -13.67 9.31 31.46
C SER A 156 -13.87 10.83 31.35
N LYS A 157 -13.07 11.59 32.12
CA LYS A 157 -13.09 13.05 32.19
C LYS A 157 -11.89 13.70 31.52
N ASN A 158 -11.03 12.93 30.85
CA ASN A 158 -9.82 13.42 30.23
C ASN A 158 -10.17 14.47 29.15
N ARG A 159 -9.62 15.68 29.29
CA ARG A 159 -9.99 16.83 28.46
C ARG A 159 -9.60 16.66 26.99
N VAL A 160 -8.48 15.97 26.72
CA VAL A 160 -8.01 15.73 25.35
C VAL A 160 -8.90 14.70 24.64
N ILE A 161 -9.33 13.64 25.34
CA ILE A 161 -10.30 12.69 24.77
C ILE A 161 -11.64 13.38 24.52
N ASP A 162 -12.10 14.20 25.46
CA ASP A 162 -13.37 14.93 25.33
C ASP A 162 -13.34 15.96 24.19
N PHE A 163 -12.18 16.57 23.92
CA PHE A 163 -11.96 17.43 22.75
C PHE A 163 -12.24 16.67 21.44
N PHE A 164 -11.65 15.50 21.24
CA PHE A 164 -11.90 14.68 20.03
C PHE A 164 -13.33 14.13 19.98
N ARG A 165 -13.89 13.73 21.14
CA ARG A 165 -15.30 13.26 21.25
C ARG A 165 -16.27 14.35 20.79
N LYS A 166 -16.02 15.62 21.13
CA LYS A 166 -16.90 16.75 20.79
C LYS A 166 -16.63 17.34 19.41
N SER A 167 -15.47 17.08 18.82
CA SER A 167 -15.14 17.63 17.50
C SER A 167 -16.11 17.16 16.42
N SER A 168 -16.85 18.11 15.85
CA SER A 168 -17.81 17.82 14.77
C SER A 168 -17.13 17.21 13.54
N LYS A 169 -15.89 17.61 13.23
CA LYS A 169 -15.11 17.04 12.11
C LYS A 169 -14.80 15.57 12.32
N VAL A 170 -14.39 15.19 13.53
CA VAL A 170 -14.14 13.78 13.89
C VAL A 170 -15.43 12.97 13.81
N GLN A 171 -16.50 13.43 14.46
CA GLN A 171 -17.77 12.70 14.52
C GLN A 171 -18.40 12.52 13.13
N VAL A 172 -18.45 13.59 12.32
CA VAL A 172 -18.97 13.53 10.95
C VAL A 172 -18.13 12.60 10.08
N ALA A 173 -16.81 12.63 10.21
CA ALA A 173 -15.93 11.77 9.43
C ALA A 173 -16.08 10.29 9.80
N MET A 174 -16.18 9.95 11.10
CA MET A 174 -16.44 8.58 11.55
C MET A 174 -17.76 8.05 10.97
N VAL A 175 -18.83 8.83 11.03
CA VAL A 175 -20.13 8.45 10.44
C VAL A 175 -20.04 8.29 8.93
N LYS A 176 -19.44 9.25 8.22
CA LYS A 176 -19.31 9.21 6.75
C LYS A 176 -18.50 7.99 6.28
N LYS A 177 -17.52 7.56 7.07
CA LYS A 177 -16.63 6.43 6.77
C LYS A 177 -17.08 5.11 7.37
N ASN A 178 -18.25 5.09 8.04
CA ASN A 178 -18.77 3.93 8.73
C ASN A 178 -17.77 3.32 9.73
N ILE A 179 -17.09 4.17 10.50
CA ILE A 179 -16.10 3.78 11.50
C ILE A 179 -16.82 3.72 12.85
N SER A 180 -16.96 2.51 13.39
CA SER A 180 -17.59 2.25 14.68
C SER A 180 -16.92 1.08 15.39
N TRP A 181 -16.73 1.21 16.71
CA TRP A 181 -16.24 0.14 17.57
C TRP A 181 -17.35 -0.77 18.11
N GLU A 182 -18.61 -0.56 17.73
CA GLU A 182 -19.75 -1.35 18.20
C GLU A 182 -19.65 -2.84 17.80
N GLU A 183 -19.26 -3.12 16.55
CA GLU A 183 -19.06 -4.51 16.08
C GLU A 183 -17.83 -5.18 16.70
N GLU A 184 -16.95 -4.38 17.31
CA GLU A 184 -15.67 -4.79 17.88
C GLU A 184 -15.70 -4.71 19.42
N GLU A 185 -16.89 -4.89 20.01
CA GLU A 185 -17.14 -4.72 21.44
C GLU A 185 -16.26 -5.62 22.31
N ASP A 186 -16.19 -6.89 21.96
CA ASP A 186 -15.37 -7.86 22.68
C ASP A 186 -13.88 -7.48 22.62
N ASN A 187 -13.42 -6.99 21.47
CA ASN A 187 -12.04 -6.57 21.26
C ASN A 187 -11.67 -5.39 22.16
N TYR A 188 -12.38 -4.26 22.06
CA TYR A 188 -11.99 -3.07 22.84
C TYR A 188 -12.15 -3.30 24.35
N LYS A 189 -13.16 -4.06 24.80
CA LYS A 189 -13.37 -4.37 26.23
C LYS A 189 -12.28 -5.28 26.75
N ASN A 190 -11.93 -6.31 26.00
CA ASN A 190 -10.86 -7.22 26.37
C ASN A 190 -9.51 -6.49 26.42
N TRP A 191 -9.18 -5.66 25.43
CA TRP A 191 -7.95 -4.88 25.45
C TRP A 191 -7.92 -3.86 26.57
N TYR A 192 -9.04 -3.20 26.88
CA TYR A 192 -9.10 -2.32 28.06
C TYR A 192 -8.76 -3.09 29.33
N LYS A 193 -9.33 -4.29 29.50
CA LYS A 193 -9.14 -5.12 30.70
C LYS A 193 -7.73 -5.70 30.81
N GLU A 194 -7.21 -6.24 29.72
CA GLU A 194 -5.97 -7.03 29.72
C GLU A 194 -4.73 -6.17 29.43
N VAL A 195 -4.89 -5.02 28.76
CA VAL A 195 -3.79 -4.12 28.40
C VAL A 195 -3.86 -2.86 29.26
N VAL A 196 -4.89 -2.04 29.09
CA VAL A 196 -4.94 -0.70 29.71
C VAL A 196 -4.96 -0.78 31.24
N LYS A 197 -5.79 -1.62 31.84
CA LYS A 197 -5.89 -1.73 33.31
C LYS A 197 -4.67 -2.33 33.99
N LYS A 198 -3.89 -3.13 33.26
CA LYS A 198 -2.67 -3.75 33.78
C LYS A 198 -1.44 -2.87 33.60
N ASP A 199 -1.57 -1.80 32.82
CA ASP A 199 -0.49 -0.87 32.55
C ASP A 199 -0.12 -0.02 33.78
N GLU A 200 1.18 0.15 34.00
CA GLU A 200 1.74 0.89 35.14
C GLU A 200 1.54 2.40 35.01
N THR A 201 1.68 2.94 33.79
CA THR A 201 1.52 4.38 33.50
C THR A 201 0.06 4.80 33.71
N PHE A 202 -0.88 4.01 33.19
CA PHE A 202 -2.30 4.22 33.42
C PHE A 202 -2.67 4.09 34.91
N SER A 203 -2.07 3.12 35.60
CA SER A 203 -2.26 2.96 37.06
C SER A 203 -1.73 4.15 37.85
N ALA A 204 -0.61 4.76 37.43
CA ALA A 204 -0.07 5.98 38.02
C ALA A 204 -1.00 7.18 37.78
N TYR A 205 -1.49 7.36 36.54
CA TYR A 205 -2.43 8.42 36.19
C TYR A 205 -3.74 8.35 37.00
N ARG A 206 -4.26 7.15 37.29
CA ARG A 206 -5.43 6.94 38.16
C ARG A 206 -5.20 7.31 39.64
N ARG A 207 -3.95 7.49 40.07
CA ARG A 207 -3.64 7.93 41.45
C ARG A 207 -3.59 9.46 41.57
N ILE A 208 -3.58 10.17 40.45
CA ILE A 208 -3.62 11.64 40.43
C ILE A 208 -5.04 12.08 40.77
N ALA A 209 -5.20 12.91 41.81
CA ALA A 209 -6.52 13.29 42.29
C ALA A 209 -7.28 14.20 41.30
N ASN A 210 -6.58 15.17 40.70
CA ASN A 210 -7.10 16.08 39.70
C ASN A 210 -6.00 16.33 38.66
N PRO A 211 -5.93 15.53 37.59
CA PRO A 211 -4.94 15.73 36.55
C PRO A 211 -5.00 17.16 35.97
N SER A 212 -3.84 17.71 35.67
CA SER A 212 -3.65 18.89 34.82
C SER A 212 -3.87 18.55 33.35
N PHE A 213 -4.03 19.58 32.51
CA PHE A 213 -4.23 19.36 31.08
C PHE A 213 -3.03 18.62 30.46
N GLU A 214 -1.82 18.94 30.93
CA GLU A 214 -0.60 18.27 30.46
C GLU A 214 -0.58 16.79 30.86
N GLU A 215 -0.95 16.44 32.10
CA GLU A 215 -1.04 15.05 32.53
C GLU A 215 -2.12 14.27 31.75
N ASP A 216 -3.24 14.93 31.39
CA ASP A 216 -4.25 14.34 30.50
C ASP A 216 -3.68 14.06 29.10
N LYS A 217 -2.93 15.01 28.55
CA LYS A 217 -2.32 14.95 27.22
C LYS A 217 -1.23 13.88 27.17
N GLU A 218 -0.32 13.86 28.14
CA GLU A 218 0.74 12.87 28.28
C GLU A 218 0.18 11.45 28.33
N LEU A 219 -0.93 11.23 29.06
CA LEU A 219 -1.58 9.93 29.08
C LEU A 219 -2.10 9.55 27.68
N VAL A 220 -2.81 10.44 26.99
CA VAL A 220 -3.41 10.12 25.68
C VAL A 220 -2.31 9.86 24.65
N GLU A 221 -1.21 10.62 24.70
CA GLU A 221 -0.03 10.33 23.89
C GLU A 221 0.55 8.94 24.18
N TYR A 222 0.63 8.56 25.45
CA TYR A 222 1.12 7.25 25.88
C TYR A 222 0.19 6.11 25.42
N LEU A 223 -1.13 6.22 25.64
CA LEU A 223 -2.11 5.23 25.19
C LEU A 223 -1.98 4.96 23.70
N VAL A 224 -1.79 6.01 22.89
CA VAL A 224 -1.59 5.86 21.45
C VAL A 224 -0.22 5.27 21.15
N LYS A 225 0.87 5.91 21.57
CA LYS A 225 2.24 5.58 21.13
C LYS A 225 2.75 4.26 21.70
N ASP A 226 2.35 3.91 22.91
CA ASP A 226 2.95 2.85 23.71
C ASP A 226 2.01 1.68 23.99
N LEU A 227 0.69 1.87 23.93
CA LEU A 227 -0.26 0.76 23.96
C LEU A 227 -0.73 0.42 22.55
N ILE A 228 -1.53 1.27 21.90
CA ILE A 228 -2.16 0.97 20.60
C ILE A 228 -1.12 0.58 19.54
N PHE A 229 -0.01 1.32 19.43
CA PHE A 229 1.01 1.09 18.40
C PHE A 229 2.14 0.11 18.79
N LYS A 230 2.06 -0.55 19.94
CA LYS A 230 3.06 -1.56 20.37
C LYS A 230 2.45 -2.89 20.83
N THR A 231 1.18 -2.93 21.18
CA THR A 231 0.50 -4.16 21.61
C THR A 231 0.13 -5.02 20.41
N GLU A 232 0.68 -6.24 20.34
CA GLU A 232 0.51 -7.17 19.21
C GLU A 232 -0.96 -7.44 18.86
N VAL A 233 -1.80 -7.76 19.85
CA VAL A 233 -3.23 -8.05 19.59
C VAL A 233 -4.01 -6.87 19.00
N ILE A 234 -3.60 -5.64 19.30
CA ILE A 234 -4.19 -4.43 18.72
C ILE A 234 -3.62 -4.20 17.31
N LEU A 235 -2.32 -4.43 17.12
CA LEU A 235 -1.69 -4.32 15.81
C LEU A 235 -2.27 -5.33 14.81
N SER A 236 -2.51 -6.57 15.22
CA SER A 236 -3.12 -7.61 14.37
C SER A 236 -4.51 -7.20 13.86
N PHE A 237 -5.32 -6.54 14.69
CA PHE A 237 -6.61 -6.00 14.25
C PHE A 237 -6.47 -4.98 13.10
N PHE A 238 -5.49 -4.09 13.19
CA PHE A 238 -5.25 -3.14 12.11
C PHE A 238 -4.65 -3.81 10.87
N GLU A 239 -3.82 -4.84 11.03
CA GLU A 239 -3.28 -5.65 9.93
C GLU A 239 -4.37 -6.42 9.18
N GLU A 240 -5.42 -6.87 9.87
CA GLU A 240 -6.58 -7.50 9.26
C GLU A 240 -7.42 -6.51 8.43
N LYS A 241 -7.50 -5.24 8.86
CA LYS A 241 -8.22 -4.18 8.13
C LYS A 241 -7.38 -3.48 7.06
N ASP A 242 -6.06 -3.57 7.14
CA ASP A 242 -5.12 -2.92 6.23
C ASP A 242 -3.99 -3.90 5.84
N ILE A 243 -4.08 -4.42 4.63
CA ILE A 243 -3.03 -5.30 4.08
C ILE A 243 -1.67 -4.58 3.95
N HIS A 244 -1.65 -3.25 3.93
CA HIS A 244 -0.45 -2.40 3.89
C HIS A 244 -0.13 -1.77 5.25
N TRP A 245 -0.66 -2.32 6.35
CA TRP A 245 -0.50 -1.74 7.69
C TRP A 245 0.96 -1.55 8.07
N LYS A 246 1.86 -2.44 7.64
CA LYS A 246 3.30 -2.31 7.93
C LYS A 246 3.85 -0.95 7.48
N GLU A 247 3.44 -0.47 6.30
CA GLU A 247 3.81 0.81 5.72
C GLU A 247 2.99 1.97 6.27
N ASN A 248 1.69 1.76 6.47
CA ASN A 248 0.74 2.80 6.88
C ASN A 248 0.86 3.12 8.39
N LYS A 249 1.13 2.13 9.24
CA LYS A 249 1.29 2.23 10.70
C LYS A 249 2.15 3.42 11.16
N PRO A 250 3.41 3.61 10.70
CA PRO A 250 4.20 4.76 11.13
C PRO A 250 3.60 6.11 10.74
N ILE A 251 2.85 6.17 9.62
CA ILE A 251 2.18 7.39 9.18
C ILE A 251 0.98 7.65 10.09
N VAL A 252 0.11 6.66 10.31
CA VAL A 252 -1.06 6.79 11.18
C VAL A 252 -0.65 7.12 12.62
N ARG A 253 0.39 6.48 13.14
CA ARG A 253 0.99 6.82 14.44
C ARG A 253 1.44 8.28 14.49
N SER A 254 2.09 8.77 13.44
CA SER A 254 2.52 10.16 13.35
C SER A 254 1.34 11.14 13.26
N LEU A 255 0.26 10.77 12.57
CA LEU A 255 -0.97 11.57 12.48
C LEU A 255 -1.62 11.68 13.86
N ALA A 256 -1.88 10.54 14.51
CA ALA A 256 -2.48 10.50 15.84
C ALA A 256 -1.65 11.27 16.87
N ALA A 257 -0.35 10.99 16.93
CA ALA A 257 0.54 11.66 17.88
C ALA A 257 0.62 13.17 17.66
N ARG A 258 0.67 13.64 16.40
CA ARG A 258 0.68 15.07 16.10
C ARG A 258 -0.65 15.72 16.48
N SER A 259 -1.78 15.13 16.08
CA SER A 259 -3.10 15.68 16.40
C SER A 259 -3.31 15.83 17.89
N ILE A 260 -2.86 14.87 18.71
CA ILE A 260 -2.93 14.94 20.17
C ILE A 260 -2.00 16.02 20.72
N ARG A 261 -0.76 16.06 20.23
CA ARG A 261 0.25 17.03 20.67
C ARG A 261 -0.14 18.47 20.34
N ASP A 262 -0.84 18.69 19.24
CA ASP A 262 -1.22 20.04 18.80
C ASP A 262 -2.50 20.54 19.51
N VAL A 263 -3.15 19.73 20.37
CA VAL A 263 -4.24 20.19 21.26
C VAL A 263 -3.66 20.94 22.45
N GLU A 264 -4.13 22.17 22.65
CA GLU A 264 -3.80 23.04 23.79
C GLU A 264 -5.00 23.22 24.73
N ALA A 265 -4.74 23.67 25.96
CA ALA A 265 -5.76 23.77 27.01
C ALA A 265 -6.93 24.70 26.66
N ASP A 266 -6.69 25.71 25.82
CA ASP A 266 -7.64 26.70 25.33
C ASP A 266 -8.16 26.41 23.91
N SER A 267 -7.79 25.27 23.31
CA SER A 267 -8.25 24.88 21.98
C SER A 267 -9.76 24.64 21.95
N ASP A 268 -10.47 25.22 20.96
CA ASP A 268 -11.87 24.88 20.68
C ASP A 268 -11.95 23.65 19.75
N HIS A 269 -12.69 22.63 20.17
CA HIS A 269 -12.98 21.42 19.39
C HIS A 269 -13.66 21.69 18.04
N LYS A 270 -14.26 22.87 17.88
CA LYS A 270 -14.85 23.34 16.61
C LYS A 270 -13.82 23.74 15.56
N ASP A 271 -12.65 24.20 16.01
CA ASP A 271 -11.57 24.66 15.15
C ASP A 271 -10.64 23.51 14.73
N PHE A 272 -10.84 22.31 15.29
CA PHE A 272 -10.09 21.13 14.91
C PHE A 272 -10.40 20.74 13.45
N GLU A 273 -9.35 20.60 12.66
CA GLU A 273 -9.40 20.00 11.33
C GLU A 273 -8.76 18.60 11.35
N LEU A 274 -9.26 17.70 10.50
CA LEU A 274 -8.64 16.38 10.36
C LEU A 274 -7.18 16.54 9.91
N PRO A 275 -6.26 15.72 10.43
CA PRO A 275 -4.86 15.89 10.13
C PRO A 275 -4.57 15.60 8.67
N ASP A 276 -3.79 16.45 8.01
CA ASP A 276 -3.32 16.14 6.67
C ASP A 276 -2.35 14.95 6.67
N PHE A 277 -2.61 13.99 5.79
CA PHE A 277 -1.71 12.85 5.58
C PHE A 277 -0.57 13.18 4.61
N SER A 278 -0.72 14.23 3.78
CA SER A 278 0.29 14.74 2.86
C SER A 278 0.43 16.26 3.00
N ASN A 279 1.62 16.81 2.76
CA ASN A 279 1.83 18.27 2.72
C ASN A 279 1.19 18.92 1.48
N ASN A 280 1.15 18.20 0.36
CA ASN A 280 0.54 18.64 -0.89
C ASN A 280 0.05 17.39 -1.62
N TRP A 281 -1.22 17.06 -1.43
CA TRP A 281 -1.79 15.83 -1.97
C TRP A 281 -1.82 15.82 -3.50
N ASP A 282 -2.10 16.96 -4.12
CA ASP A 282 -2.15 17.07 -5.58
C ASP A 282 -0.77 16.77 -6.20
N GLU A 283 0.31 17.34 -5.64
CA GLU A 283 1.68 17.04 -6.08
C GLU A 283 2.13 15.60 -5.78
N ASP A 284 1.62 15.00 -4.70
CA ASP A 284 1.89 13.60 -4.38
C ASP A 284 1.15 12.66 -5.33
N LYS A 285 -0.10 12.98 -5.67
CA LYS A 285 -0.92 12.28 -6.65
C LYS A 285 -0.28 12.30 -8.03
N ASP A 286 0.15 13.47 -8.49
CA ASP A 286 0.84 13.63 -9.77
C ASP A 286 2.13 12.82 -9.83
N PHE A 287 2.89 12.78 -8.73
CA PHE A 287 4.12 12.00 -8.65
C PHE A 287 3.85 10.49 -8.76
N PHE A 288 2.87 10.00 -8.01
CA PHE A 288 2.44 8.60 -8.06
C PHE A 288 2.04 8.18 -9.46
N GLU A 289 1.10 8.93 -10.03
CA GLU A 289 0.52 8.70 -11.34
C GLU A 289 1.60 8.68 -12.41
N LYS A 290 2.48 9.69 -12.38
CA LYS A 290 3.55 9.80 -13.37
C LYS A 290 4.59 8.68 -13.27
N ILE A 291 4.98 8.23 -12.08
CA ILE A 291 5.88 7.06 -11.97
C ILE A 291 5.18 5.81 -12.50
N LEU A 292 3.95 5.56 -12.07
CA LEU A 292 3.18 4.38 -12.48
C LEU A 292 3.02 4.34 -14.01
N ASP A 293 2.47 5.40 -14.59
CA ASP A 293 2.15 5.48 -16.02
C ASP A 293 3.44 5.39 -16.85
N SER A 294 4.47 6.17 -16.53
CA SER A 294 5.75 6.11 -17.27
C SER A 294 6.45 4.76 -17.14
N THR A 295 6.27 4.04 -16.04
CA THR A 295 6.80 2.69 -15.88
C THR A 295 6.05 1.67 -16.74
N VAL A 296 4.72 1.80 -16.83
CA VAL A 296 3.87 0.90 -17.62
C VAL A 296 4.02 1.15 -19.12
N GLU A 297 4.08 2.41 -19.54
CA GLU A 297 4.20 2.80 -20.95
C GLU A 297 5.54 2.34 -21.56
N SER A 298 6.63 2.48 -20.82
CA SER A 298 7.99 2.10 -21.25
C SER A 298 8.41 0.70 -20.76
N ASP A 299 7.47 -0.15 -20.32
CA ASP A 299 7.76 -1.46 -19.72
C ASP A 299 8.65 -2.34 -20.61
N LYS A 300 8.35 -2.42 -21.91
CA LYS A 300 9.13 -3.20 -22.89
C LYS A 300 10.53 -2.64 -23.08
N GLU A 301 10.63 -1.32 -23.20
CA GLU A 301 11.90 -0.62 -23.40
C GLU A 301 12.83 -0.82 -22.19
N PHE A 302 12.31 -0.59 -20.98
CA PHE A 302 13.06 -0.79 -19.74
C PHE A 302 13.45 -2.24 -19.54
N SER A 303 12.57 -3.19 -19.88
CA SER A 303 12.89 -4.62 -19.85
C SER A 303 14.07 -4.96 -20.75
N GLN A 304 14.12 -4.40 -21.96
CA GLN A 304 15.24 -4.59 -22.90
C GLN A 304 16.53 -3.94 -22.40
N MET A 305 16.45 -2.72 -21.85
CA MET A 305 17.61 -2.06 -21.24
C MET A 305 18.20 -2.90 -20.11
N ILE A 306 17.35 -3.41 -19.21
CA ILE A 306 17.77 -4.26 -18.10
C ILE A 306 18.37 -5.57 -18.63
N ALA A 307 17.68 -6.26 -19.55
CA ALA A 307 18.14 -7.53 -20.13
C ALA A 307 19.51 -7.42 -20.83
N ALA A 308 19.80 -6.28 -21.46
CA ALA A 308 21.09 -6.03 -22.08
C ALA A 308 22.26 -5.97 -21.08
N LYS A 309 21.98 -5.61 -19.81
CA LYS A 309 22.99 -5.45 -18.74
C LYS A 309 23.06 -6.65 -17.80
N THR A 310 22.11 -7.57 -17.86
CA THR A 310 22.06 -8.75 -16.99
C THR A 310 22.72 -9.99 -17.60
N LYS A 311 23.26 -9.94 -18.82
CA LYS A 311 23.84 -11.10 -19.55
C LYS A 311 24.90 -11.91 -18.78
N ASN A 312 25.64 -11.27 -17.86
CA ASN A 312 26.71 -11.90 -17.07
C ASN A 312 26.25 -12.32 -15.65
N TRP A 313 25.04 -11.99 -15.26
CA TRP A 313 24.46 -12.44 -14.00
C TRP A 313 23.78 -13.79 -14.26
N GLU A 314 23.74 -14.70 -13.28
CA GLU A 314 22.91 -15.91 -13.40
C GLU A 314 21.44 -15.46 -13.51
N VAL A 315 20.95 -15.31 -14.75
CA VAL A 315 19.65 -14.72 -15.13
C VAL A 315 18.49 -15.67 -14.79
N ASP A 316 18.77 -16.86 -14.27
CA ASP A 316 17.78 -17.83 -13.87
C ASP A 316 17.01 -17.34 -12.62
N ARG A 317 16.01 -16.50 -12.92
CA ARG A 317 14.99 -15.85 -12.08
C ARG A 317 15.43 -14.60 -11.35
N LEU A 318 15.64 -13.52 -12.12
CA LEU A 318 15.53 -12.16 -11.62
C LEU A 318 14.14 -12.00 -10.97
N ALA A 319 14.11 -11.77 -9.65
CA ALA A 319 12.86 -11.64 -8.92
C ALA A 319 11.98 -10.57 -9.57
N ASN A 320 10.69 -10.83 -9.72
CA ASN A 320 9.76 -9.87 -10.35
C ASN A 320 9.84 -8.49 -9.67
N THR A 321 9.98 -8.48 -8.34
CA THR A 321 10.18 -7.28 -7.54
C THR A 321 11.43 -6.49 -7.96
N ASP A 322 12.55 -7.15 -8.25
CA ASP A 322 13.78 -6.47 -8.70
C ASP A 322 13.60 -5.85 -10.09
N GLN A 323 12.87 -6.52 -10.99
CA GLN A 323 12.53 -5.96 -12.30
C GLN A 323 11.70 -4.69 -12.13
N ILE A 324 10.67 -4.72 -11.29
CA ILE A 324 9.79 -3.57 -11.02
C ILE A 324 10.61 -2.41 -10.43
N ILE A 325 11.44 -2.69 -9.42
CA ILE A 325 12.30 -1.68 -8.79
C ILE A 325 13.24 -1.02 -9.80
N LEU A 326 13.88 -1.80 -10.67
CA LEU A 326 14.76 -1.27 -11.71
C LEU A 326 13.98 -0.42 -12.72
N LYS A 327 12.82 -0.90 -13.20
CA LYS A 327 11.98 -0.17 -14.15
C LYS A 327 11.50 1.16 -13.59
N MET A 328 11.04 1.17 -12.34
CA MET A 328 10.62 2.40 -11.65
C MET A 328 11.78 3.38 -11.46
N ALA A 329 12.98 2.89 -11.13
CA ALA A 329 14.16 3.73 -11.00
C ALA A 329 14.52 4.41 -12.33
N ILE A 330 14.48 3.67 -13.44
CA ILE A 330 14.71 4.21 -14.78
C ILE A 330 13.64 5.24 -15.15
N ALA A 331 12.36 4.89 -14.92
CA ALA A 331 11.23 5.78 -15.13
C ALA A 331 11.41 7.10 -14.34
N GLU A 332 11.80 7.02 -13.07
CA GLU A 332 12.02 8.21 -12.25
C GLU A 332 13.22 9.04 -12.73
N MET A 333 14.33 8.39 -13.09
CA MET A 333 15.52 9.05 -13.62
C MET A 333 15.21 9.87 -14.89
N LEU A 334 14.41 9.33 -15.80
CA LEU A 334 14.07 9.96 -17.08
C LEU A 334 13.00 11.04 -16.94
N ASN A 335 11.99 10.80 -16.10
CA ASN A 335 10.77 11.63 -16.10
C ASN A 335 10.75 12.72 -15.03
N PHE A 336 11.60 12.63 -13.99
CA PHE A 336 11.62 13.58 -12.86
C PHE A 336 12.90 14.41 -12.85
N ARG A 337 12.82 15.58 -13.49
CA ARG A 337 13.96 16.49 -13.65
C ARG A 337 14.45 17.10 -12.34
N ASN A 338 13.53 17.29 -11.39
CA ASN A 338 13.79 17.89 -10.08
C ASN A 338 14.40 16.91 -9.05
N ILE A 339 14.57 15.64 -9.38
CA ILE A 339 15.13 14.63 -8.48
C ILE A 339 16.54 14.23 -8.97
N PRO A 340 17.58 14.40 -8.15
CA PRO A 340 18.94 13.97 -8.50
C PRO A 340 19.00 12.46 -8.79
N VAL A 341 19.75 12.08 -9.82
CA VAL A 341 19.95 10.66 -10.20
C VAL A 341 20.41 9.82 -9.01
N LYS A 342 21.41 10.32 -8.27
CA LYS A 342 21.95 9.62 -7.09
C LYS A 342 20.91 9.42 -5.98
N VAL A 343 19.98 10.37 -5.80
CA VAL A 343 18.90 10.24 -4.82
C VAL A 343 17.93 9.15 -5.27
N THR A 344 17.52 9.17 -6.54
CA THR A 344 16.69 8.10 -7.13
C THR A 344 17.33 6.73 -6.91
N ILE A 345 18.60 6.54 -7.29
CA ILE A 345 19.32 5.27 -7.11
C ILE A 345 19.30 4.82 -5.65
N ASN A 346 19.64 5.70 -4.71
CA ASN A 346 19.65 5.38 -3.28
C ASN A 346 18.27 4.92 -2.78
N GLU A 347 17.20 5.60 -3.18
CA GLU A 347 15.84 5.24 -2.74
C GLU A 347 15.40 3.85 -3.25
N TYR A 348 15.72 3.52 -4.50
CA TYR A 348 15.39 2.19 -5.05
C TYR A 348 16.30 1.07 -4.51
N ILE A 349 17.53 1.38 -4.11
CA ILE A 349 18.37 0.44 -3.35
C ILE A 349 17.74 0.14 -1.98
N GLU A 350 17.26 1.16 -1.24
CA GLU A 350 16.57 0.91 0.03
C GLU A 350 15.29 0.09 -0.16
N LEU A 351 14.53 0.32 -1.23
CA LEU A 351 13.37 -0.51 -1.57
C LEU A 351 13.76 -1.98 -1.77
N SER A 352 14.84 -2.25 -2.53
CA SER A 352 15.29 -3.61 -2.79
C SER A 352 15.66 -4.39 -1.52
N LYS A 353 16.19 -3.71 -0.49
CA LYS A 353 16.50 -4.34 0.80
C LYS A 353 15.25 -4.78 1.56
N ASN A 354 14.18 -4.02 1.45
CA ASN A 354 12.96 -4.22 2.26
C ASN A 354 11.99 -5.21 1.62
N TYR A 355 12.00 -5.33 0.29
CA TYR A 355 10.97 -6.07 -0.46
C TYR A 355 11.50 -7.20 -1.34
N SER A 356 12.82 -7.34 -1.47
CA SER A 356 13.42 -8.35 -2.34
C SER A 356 14.41 -9.24 -1.58
N THR A 357 15.27 -9.94 -2.31
CA THR A 357 16.21 -10.90 -1.73
C THR A 357 17.42 -10.21 -1.09
N PRO A 358 18.14 -10.85 -0.15
CA PRO A 358 19.35 -10.29 0.45
C PRO A 358 20.44 -9.88 -0.57
N LYS A 359 20.47 -10.52 -1.75
CA LYS A 359 21.42 -10.21 -2.84
C LYS A 359 20.96 -9.03 -3.72
N SER A 360 19.68 -8.67 -3.67
CA SER A 360 19.06 -7.67 -4.56
C SER A 360 19.65 -6.28 -4.39
N LYS A 361 20.11 -5.90 -3.18
CA LYS A 361 20.77 -4.61 -2.95
C LYS A 361 21.97 -4.38 -3.89
N GLN A 362 22.88 -5.35 -3.95
CA GLN A 362 24.10 -5.23 -4.74
C GLN A 362 23.79 -5.29 -6.23
N PHE A 363 22.85 -6.15 -6.60
CA PHE A 363 22.37 -6.31 -7.96
C PHE A 363 21.73 -5.01 -8.49
N VAL A 364 20.73 -4.46 -7.77
CA VAL A 364 20.03 -3.23 -8.16
C VAL A 364 21.00 -2.06 -8.26
N ASN A 365 21.91 -1.89 -7.29
CA ASN A 365 22.93 -0.84 -7.36
C ASN A 365 23.80 -0.98 -8.62
N GLY A 366 24.36 -2.18 -8.87
CA GLY A 366 25.24 -2.40 -10.01
C GLY A 366 24.57 -2.15 -11.36
N ILE A 367 23.31 -2.56 -11.52
CA ILE A 367 22.56 -2.32 -12.76
C ILE A 367 22.21 -0.84 -12.93
N LEU A 368 21.76 -0.16 -11.87
CA LEU A 368 21.40 1.26 -11.96
C LEU A 368 22.62 2.16 -12.19
N ASP A 369 23.79 1.83 -11.63
CA ASP A 369 25.03 2.57 -11.90
C ASP A 369 25.40 2.49 -13.39
N VAL A 370 25.32 1.29 -14.00
CA VAL A 370 25.61 1.11 -15.43
C VAL A 370 24.59 1.81 -16.31
N ILE A 371 23.30 1.65 -16.02
CA ILE A 371 22.23 2.27 -16.82
C ILE A 371 22.29 3.79 -16.69
N SER A 372 22.46 4.34 -15.49
CA SER A 372 22.52 5.79 -15.30
C SER A 372 23.72 6.44 -16.01
N ALA A 373 24.87 5.76 -16.06
CA ALA A 373 26.02 6.21 -16.83
C ALA A 373 25.73 6.26 -18.34
N GLU A 374 25.08 5.21 -18.89
CA GLU A 374 24.68 5.16 -20.30
C GLU A 374 23.64 6.23 -20.66
N LEU A 375 22.62 6.42 -19.82
CA LEU A 375 21.60 7.46 -20.04
C LEU A 375 22.23 8.87 -19.98
N LYS A 376 23.28 9.05 -19.18
CA LYS A 376 24.06 10.30 -19.13
C LYS A 376 24.84 10.51 -20.43
N GLU A 377 25.54 9.48 -20.91
CA GLU A 377 26.31 9.52 -22.15
C GLU A 377 25.44 9.83 -23.38
N LYS A 378 24.22 9.26 -23.43
CA LYS A 378 23.24 9.54 -24.49
C LYS A 378 22.56 10.91 -24.37
N GLY A 379 22.79 11.66 -23.29
CA GLY A 379 22.15 12.96 -23.06
C GLY A 379 20.64 12.88 -22.75
N GLU A 380 20.16 11.71 -22.33
CA GLU A 380 18.75 11.48 -22.02
C GLU A 380 18.37 11.99 -20.61
N LEU A 381 19.35 12.04 -19.69
CA LEU A 381 19.16 12.57 -18.34
C LEU A 381 19.11 14.10 -18.34
N LYS A 382 17.90 14.66 -18.26
CA LYS A 382 17.67 16.11 -18.15
C LYS A 382 17.30 16.49 -16.72
N LYS A 383 18.29 16.79 -15.87
CA LYS A 383 18.05 17.22 -14.48
C LYS A 383 18.09 18.75 -14.34
N THR A 384 17.20 19.30 -13.51
CA THR A 384 17.01 20.74 -13.31
C THR A 384 16.66 21.04 -11.85
N GLY A 385 17.32 22.02 -11.23
CA GLY A 385 17.04 22.47 -9.86
C GLY A 385 18.31 22.94 -9.13
N ARG A 386 18.18 23.44 -7.89
CA ARG A 386 19.34 23.92 -7.11
C ARG A 386 20.34 22.78 -6.87
N GLY A 387 21.57 22.94 -7.36
CA GLY A 387 22.64 21.93 -7.23
C GLY A 387 22.56 20.76 -8.21
N LEU A 388 21.69 20.81 -9.22
CA LEU A 388 21.41 19.72 -10.17
C LEU A 388 21.97 19.93 -11.59
N ILE A 389 22.77 20.98 -11.80
CA ILE A 389 23.36 21.26 -13.10
C ILE A 389 24.54 20.33 -13.32
N ASP A 390 24.24 19.10 -13.73
CA ASP A 390 25.20 18.13 -14.28
C ASP A 390 25.38 18.28 -15.80
N ASN A 391 24.81 19.34 -16.40
CA ASN A 391 25.11 19.73 -17.76
C ASN A 391 26.18 20.83 -17.76
N LYS A 392 27.44 20.41 -17.67
CA LYS A 392 28.57 21.17 -18.21
C LYS A 392 29.20 20.36 -19.32
#